data_AF-A0A168AJM7-F1
#
_entry.id   AF-A0A168AJM7-F1
#
_cell.length_a   1.000
_cell.length_b   1.000
_cell.length_c   1.000
_cell.angle_alpha   90.00
_cell.angle_beta   90.00
_cell.angle_gamma   90.00
#
_symmetry.space_group_name_H-M   'P 1'
#
loop_
_entity.id
_entity.type
_entity.pdbx_description
1 polymer ?
#
loop_
_entity_poly.entity_id
_entity_poly.type
_entity_poly.pdbx_seq_one_letter_code
_entity_poly.pdbx_strand_id
1 'polypeptide(L)' 'MKLLLDKNLSWRMIKQLTPIFSEVIHAAELKIKQPADDISIWDYAKKNGFTIISKDDDFDKIVLLRKAPLS' A
#
# COMPACT_ATOMS: atom_id res chain seq x y z
N MET A 1 -0.40 15.57 2.76
CA MET A 1 0.36 14.32 3.01
C MET A 1 0.32 13.49 1.74
N LYS A 2 1.45 12.92 1.32
CA LYS A 2 1.55 12.12 0.08
C LYS A 2 1.48 10.63 0.41
N LEU A 3 0.73 9.86 -0.37
CA LEU A 3 0.53 8.44 -0.15
C LEU A 3 1.10 7.60 -1.29
N LEU A 4 1.76 6.51 -0.92
CA LEU A 4 2.20 5.48 -1.85
C LEU A 4 1.52 4.16 -1.48
N LEU A 5 0.67 3.67 -2.37
CA LEU A 5 -0.04 2.41 -2.21
C LEU A 5 0.84 1.25 -2.68
N ASP A 6 0.94 0.21 -1.86
CA ASP A 6 1.59 -1.04 -2.24
C ASP A 6 0.89 -1.73 -3.42
N LYS A 7 1.61 -2.58 -4.16
CA LYS A 7 1.13 -3.35 -5.32
C LYS A 7 -0.07 -4.24 -5.01
N ASN A 8 -0.19 -4.67 -3.75
CA ASN A 8 -1.27 -5.53 -3.26
C ASN A 8 -2.59 -4.77 -3.03
N LEU A 9 -2.57 -3.44 -3.07
CA LEU A 9 -3.76 -2.62 -2.87
C LEU A 9 -4.50 -2.39 -4.19
N SER A 10 -5.81 -2.17 -4.09
CA SER A 10 -6.62 -1.91 -5.27
C SER A 10 -6.46 -0.47 -5.75
N TRP A 11 -6.27 -0.28 -7.05
CA TRP A 11 -6.31 1.02 -7.74
C TRP A 11 -7.60 1.82 -7.45
N ARG A 12 -8.69 1.16 -7.06
CA ARG A 12 -9.96 1.81 -6.67
C ARG A 12 -9.80 2.67 -5.42
N MET A 13 -8.84 2.34 -4.54
CA MET A 13 -8.52 3.14 -3.36
C MET A 13 -7.91 4.49 -3.73
N ILE A 14 -7.13 4.58 -4.82
CA ILE A 14 -6.56 5.85 -5.30
C ILE A 14 -7.67 6.87 -5.48
N LYS A 15 -8.72 6.52 -6.23
CA LYS A 15 -9.85 7.41 -6.52
C LYS A 15 -10.56 7.93 -5.26
N GLN A 16 -10.60 7.14 -4.19
CA GLN A 16 -11.22 7.54 -2.93
C GLN A 16 -10.28 8.38 -2.05
N LEU A 17 -8.97 8.19 -2.20
CA LEU A 17 -7.94 8.89 -1.41
C LEU A 17 -7.49 10.21 -2.06
N THR A 18 -7.51 10.33 -3.39
CA THR A 18 -7.18 11.56 -4.12
C THR A 18 -7.93 12.81 -3.64
N PRO A 19 -9.24 12.77 -3.29
CA PRO A 19 -9.92 13.96 -2.76
C PRO A 19 -9.50 14.33 -1.32
N ILE A 20 -8.85 13.43 -0.59
CA ILE A 20 -8.48 13.62 0.83
C ILE A 20 -6.99 13.97 0.97
N PHE A 21 -6.15 13.45 0.07
CA PHE A 21 -4.71 13.57 0.10
C PHE A 21 -4.20 14.32 -1.11
N SER A 22 -3.16 15.13 -0.90
CA SER A 22 -2.57 15.97 -1.94
C SER A 22 -1.97 15.17 -3.12
N GLU A 23 -1.50 13.95 -2.85
CA GLU A 23 -0.87 13.10 -3.87
C GLU A 23 -1.03 11.63 -3.44
N VAL A 24 -1.53 10.79 -4.34
CA VAL A 24 -1.70 9.35 -4.11
C VAL A 24 -1.18 8.62 -5.34
N ILE A 25 -0.16 7.79 -5.16
CA ILE A 25 0.49 7.03 -6.23
C ILE A 25 0.42 5.54 -5.91
N HIS A 26 0.26 4.71 -6.94
CA HIS A 26 0.39 3.27 -6.80
C HIS A 26 1.83 2.82 -7.04
N ALA A 27 2.33 1.84 -6.29
CA ALA A 27 3.65 1.26 -6.48
C ALA A 27 3.86 0.74 -7.92
N ALA A 28 2.78 0.26 -8.56
CA ALA A 28 2.80 -0.17 -9.96
C ALA A 28 2.95 0.98 -10.98
N GLU A 29 2.62 2.22 -10.61
CA GLU A 29 2.80 3.41 -11.47
C GLU A 29 4.15 4.10 -11.26
N LEU A 30 4.96 3.62 -10.31
CA LEU A 30 6.29 4.16 -10.10
C LEU A 30 7.16 3.88 -11.34
N LYS A 31 7.68 4.95 -11.94
CA LYS A 31 8.62 4.90 -13.08
C LYS A 31 10.05 4.50 -12.64
N ILE A 32 10.17 3.47 -11.81
CA ILE A 32 11.45 2.85 -11.43
C ILE A 32 11.71 1.63 -12.33
N LYS A 33 12.98 1.25 -12.48
CA LYS A 33 13.35 0.03 -13.23
C LYS A 33 12.66 -1.17 -12.59
N GLN A 34 11.77 -1.82 -13.34
CA GLN A 34 11.10 -3.04 -12.91
C GLN A 34 11.98 -4.26 -13.24
N PRO A 35 11.99 -5.30 -12.38
CA PRO A 35 11.29 -5.38 -11.10
C PRO A 35 11.95 -4.48 -10.05
N ALA A 36 11.14 -3.62 -9.42
CA ALA A 36 11.62 -2.78 -8.32
C ALA A 36 11.50 -3.60 -7.03
N ASP A 37 12.62 -3.80 -6.36
CA ASP A 37 12.62 -4.41 -5.03
C ASP A 37 11.84 -3.52 -4.05
N ASP A 38 11.23 -4.14 -3.03
CA ASP A 38 10.46 -3.40 -2.02
C ASP A 38 11.33 -2.30 -1.36
N ILE A 39 12.63 -2.55 -1.18
CA ILE A 39 13.61 -1.58 -0.67
C ILE A 39 13.68 -0.32 -1.56
N SER A 40 13.64 -0.48 -2.88
CA SER A 40 13.69 0.65 -3.82
C SER A 40 12.42 1.49 -3.76
N ILE A 41 11.26 0.86 -3.55
CA ILE A 41 9.97 1.52 -3.34
C ILE A 41 10.01 2.32 -2.02
N TRP A 42 10.58 1.73 -0.98
CA TRP A 42 10.75 2.37 0.33
C TRP A 42 11.68 3.58 0.29
N ASP A 43 12.84 3.46 -0.37
CA ASP A 43 13.77 4.57 -0.54
C ASP A 43 13.15 5.68 -1.40
N TYR A 44 12.40 5.33 -2.44
CA TYR A 44 11.65 6.30 -3.23
C TYR A 44 10.63 7.05 -2.36
N ALA A 45 9.86 6.34 -1.55
CA ALA A 45 8.87 6.94 -0.67
C ALA A 45 9.53 7.88 0.34
N LYS A 46 10.58 7.42 1.02
CA LYS A 46 11.33 8.20 2.02
C LYS A 46 11.95 9.45 1.41
N LYS A 47 12.57 9.33 0.24
CA LYS A 47 13.22 10.45 -0.46
C LYS A 47 12.21 11.52 -0.92
N ASN A 48 11.01 11.12 -1.32
CA ASN A 48 9.99 12.03 -1.84
C ASN A 48 8.90 12.41 -0.82
N GLY A 49 9.03 11.96 0.43
CA GLY A 49 8.08 12.26 1.51
C GLY A 49 6.72 11.58 1.38
N PHE A 50 6.67 10.39 0.76
CA PHE A 50 5.46 9.56 0.72
C PHE A 50 5.34 8.70 1.98
N THR A 51 4.12 8.57 2.47
CA THR A 51 3.72 7.56 3.45
C THR A 51 3.28 6.31 2.71
N ILE A 52 3.92 5.19 2.99
CA ILE A 52 3.59 3.89 2.40
C ILE A 52 2.37 3.32 3.10
N ILE A 53 1.38 2.88 2.33
CA ILE A 53 0.26 2.08 2.82
C ILE A 53 0.39 0.71 2.17
N SER A 54 0.53 -0.32 2.98
CA SER A 54 0.44 -1.72 2.56
C SER A 54 -0.77 -2.40 3.22
N LYS A 55 -1.24 -3.48 2.61
CA LYS A 55 -2.13 -4.45 3.27
C LYS A 55 -1.35 -5.76 3.37
N ASP A 56 -1.09 -6.20 4.59
CA ASP A 56 -0.65 -7.55 4.86
C ASP A 56 -1.87 -8.47 4.88
N ASP A 57 -1.90 -9.46 3.98
CA ASP A 57 -2.95 -10.50 3.92
C ASP A 57 -3.02 -11.35 5.20
N ASP A 58 -2.00 -11.28 6.08
CA ASP A 58 -2.04 -11.94 7.38
C ASP A 58 -3.10 -11.34 8.33
N PHE A 59 -3.61 -10.14 8.06
CA PHE A 59 -4.74 -9.60 8.84
C PHE A 59 -6.01 -10.45 8.68
N ASP A 60 -6.31 -10.90 7.46
CA ASP A 60 -7.50 -11.71 7.18
C ASP A 60 -7.40 -13.09 7.86
N LYS A 61 -6.19 -13.67 7.93
CA LYS A 61 -5.93 -14.90 8.70
C LYS A 61 -6.11 -14.71 10.20
N ILE A 62 -5.65 -13.59 10.77
CA ILE A 62 -5.83 -13.28 12.21
C ILE A 62 -7.30 -13.06 12.54
N VAL A 63 -8.06 -12.38 11.68
CA VAL A 63 -9.52 -12.19 11.87
C VAL A 63 -10.27 -13.51 11.78
N LEU A 64 -9.88 -14.41 10.86
CA LEU A 64 -10.48 -15.75 10.75
C LEU A 64 -10.16 -16.61 11.98
N LEU A 65 -8.90 -16.61 12.45
CA LEU A 65 -8.48 -17.32 13.67
C LEU A 65 -9.17 -16.77 14.93
N ARG A 66 -9.45 -15.47 15.00
CA ARG A 66 -10.18 -14.85 16.13
C ARG A 66 -11.69 -15.01 16.08
N LYS A 67 -12.27 -15.39 14.94
CA LYS A 67 -13.71 -15.64 14.78
C LYS A 67 -14.09 -17.11 14.86
N ALA A 68 -13.14 -18.03 15.04
CA ALA A 68 -13.47 -19.42 15.31
C ALA A 68 -14.16 -19.52 16.69
N PRO A 69 -15.46 -19.88 16.76
CA PRO A 69 -16.02 -20.30 18.04
C PRO A 69 -15.32 -21.60 18.42
N LEU A 70 -14.82 -21.65 19.66
CA LEU A 70 -14.50 -22.91 20.30
C LEU A 70 -15.83 -23.68 20.42
N SER A 71 -16.12 -24.53 19.45
CA SER A 71 -17.08 -25.63 19.59
C SER A 71 -16.39 -26.84 20.19
#